data_AF-A0A933QA77-F1
#
_entry.id   AF-A0A933QA77-F1
#
_cell.length_a   1.000
_cell.length_b   1.000
_cell.length_c   1.000
_cell.angle_alpha   90.00
_cell.angle_beta   90.00
_cell.angle_gamma   90.00
#
_symmetry.space_group_name_H-M   'P 1'
#
loop_
_entity.id
_entity.type
_entity.pdbx_description
1 polymer ?
#
loop_
_entity_poly.entity_id
_entity_poly.type
_entity_poly.pdbx_seq_one_letter_code
_entity_poly.pdbx_strand_id
1 'polypeptide(L)'
;MKYLSDYLHWHYIEAWRKIFIVWRNLTLFPYYYFSISLHLSHLFNPWKRQRIKMGVGFHLDEFFGVVAFNIISRILGAIIKLTVICYGLIFMVVLAIVWAIPVISWPLIPIITLPFYLGRGSQKGKEAEYYLKIASGDINKLVYLLSKNPMGKFIAIHLGLEINVIAIPSLSREKQSLQSIEIASSSSTPRNDN
;
A
#
# COMPACT_ATOMS: atom_id res chain seq x y z
N MET A 1 1.00 9.23 28.19
CA MET A 1 2.24 9.62 27.48
C MET A 1 3.02 8.45 26.86
N LYS A 2 2.88 7.20 27.35
CA LYS A 2 3.62 6.02 26.85
C LYS A 2 3.55 5.81 25.31
N TYR A 3 2.35 5.85 24.73
CA TYR A 3 2.14 5.59 23.31
C TYR A 3 2.81 6.59 22.35
N LEU A 4 2.96 7.85 22.75
CA LEU A 4 3.61 8.86 21.92
C LEU A 4 5.12 8.65 21.88
N SER A 5 5.73 8.33 23.03
CA SER A 5 7.15 8.01 23.12
C SER A 5 7.50 6.77 22.30
N ASP A 6 6.70 5.72 22.42
CA ASP A 6 6.91 4.47 21.68
C ASP A 6 6.79 4.70 20.16
N TYR A 7 5.81 5.50 19.72
CA TYR A 7 5.65 5.87 18.32
C TYR A 7 6.86 6.67 17.78
N LEU A 8 7.30 7.69 18.51
CA LEU A 8 8.46 8.51 18.10
C LEU A 8 9.73 7.67 18.03
N HIS A 9 9.94 6.77 19.00
CA HIS A 9 11.06 5.85 18.98
C HIS A 9 11.02 4.95 17.75
N TRP A 10 9.89 4.33 17.46
CA TRP A 10 9.73 3.49 16.29
C TRP A 10 9.95 4.27 14.97
N HIS A 11 9.35 5.45 14.83
CA HIS A 11 9.38 6.23 13.59
C HIS A 11 10.75 6.82 13.27
N TYR A 12 11.47 7.31 14.28
CA TYR A 12 12.75 8.01 14.10
C TYR A 12 13.98 7.13 14.30
N ILE A 13 13.86 5.95 14.91
CA ILE A 13 15.01 5.07 15.17
C ILE A 13 14.83 3.74 14.45
N GLU A 14 13.81 2.96 14.81
CA GLU A 14 13.68 1.60 14.28
C GLU A 14 13.39 1.56 12.78
N ALA A 15 12.47 2.40 12.31
CA ALA A 15 12.07 2.47 10.91
C ALA A 15 13.24 2.90 10.02
N TRP A 16 14.01 3.91 10.43
CA TRP A 16 15.20 4.36 9.70
C TRP A 16 16.22 3.26 9.51
N ARG A 17 16.50 2.47 10.55
CA ARG A 17 17.41 1.32 10.44
C ARG A 17 16.95 0.35 9.35
N LYS A 18 15.65 0.04 9.30
CA LYS A 18 15.07 -0.85 8.28
C LYS A 18 15.14 -0.23 6.87
N ILE A 19 14.82 1.06 6.74
CA ILE A 19 14.88 1.80 5.48
C ILE A 19 16.30 1.79 4.91
N PHE A 20 17.31 2.10 5.72
CA PHE A 20 18.71 2.07 5.29
C PHE A 20 19.18 0.67 4.86
N ILE A 21 18.75 -0.39 5.57
CA ILE A 21 19.06 -1.77 5.19
C ILE A 21 18.46 -2.10 3.82
N VAL A 22 17.19 -1.76 3.60
CA VAL A 22 16.50 -2.00 2.33
C VAL A 22 17.14 -1.19 1.21
N TRP A 23 17.43 0.10 1.44
CA TRP A 23 18.09 0.96 0.47
C TRP A 23 19.44 0.40 0.03
N ARG A 24 20.30 0.04 0.99
CA ARG A 24 21.61 -0.56 0.70
C ARG A 24 21.47 -1.85 -0.12
N ASN A 25 20.57 -2.73 0.28
CA ASN A 25 20.39 -4.02 -0.39
C ASN A 25 19.89 -3.83 -1.85
N LEU A 26 19.00 -2.88 -2.08
CA LEU A 26 18.46 -2.59 -3.41
C LEU A 26 19.45 -1.82 -4.29
N THR A 27 20.27 -0.94 -3.72
CA THR A 27 21.37 -0.30 -4.46
C THR A 27 22.47 -1.29 -4.80
N LEU A 28 22.73 -2.31 -3.97
CA LEU A 28 23.71 -3.37 -4.26
C LEU A 28 23.18 -4.47 -5.20
N PHE A 29 21.86 -4.60 -5.35
CA PHE A 29 21.26 -5.62 -6.22
C PHE A 29 21.85 -5.64 -7.65
N PRO A 30 22.01 -4.50 -8.36
CA PRO A 30 22.60 -4.47 -9.70
C PRO A 30 24.03 -4.99 -9.76
N TYR A 31 24.81 -4.74 -8.70
CA TYR A 31 26.20 -5.20 -8.63
C TYR A 31 26.29 -6.73 -8.72
N TYR A 32 25.40 -7.42 -8.02
CA TYR A 32 25.30 -8.88 -8.05
C TYR A 32 24.57 -9.39 -9.30
N TYR A 33 23.47 -8.76 -9.70
CA TYR A 33 22.66 -9.18 -10.84
C TYR A 33 23.46 -9.14 -12.16
N PHE A 34 24.20 -8.05 -12.41
CA PHE A 34 25.08 -7.94 -13.56
C PHE A 34 26.45 -8.59 -13.35
N SER A 35 26.70 -9.19 -12.17
CA SER A 35 27.97 -9.83 -11.81
C SER A 35 29.18 -8.96 -12.16
N ILE A 36 29.15 -7.69 -11.76
CA ILE A 36 30.11 -6.66 -12.21
C ILE A 36 31.56 -7.09 -11.91
N SER A 37 31.81 -7.65 -10.72
CA SER A 37 33.13 -8.16 -10.30
C SER A 37 33.69 -9.23 -11.25
N LEU A 38 32.82 -10.14 -11.70
CA LEU A 38 33.21 -11.23 -12.60
C LEU A 38 33.58 -10.69 -13.99
N HIS A 39 32.82 -9.73 -14.49
CA HIS A 39 33.07 -9.11 -15.80
C HIS A 39 34.37 -8.30 -15.79
N LEU A 40 34.69 -7.59 -14.70
CA LEU A 40 35.97 -6.90 -14.52
C LEU A 40 37.14 -7.89 -14.51
N SER A 41 37.02 -8.99 -13.75
CA SER A 41 38.09 -9.99 -13.60
C SER A 41 38.41 -10.73 -14.90
N HIS A 42 37.46 -10.76 -15.84
CA HIS A 42 37.59 -11.45 -17.11
C HIS A 42 37.61 -10.51 -18.31
N LEU A 43 37.88 -9.22 -18.12
CA LEU A 43 37.77 -8.21 -19.20
C LEU A 43 38.61 -8.59 -20.43
N PHE A 44 39.82 -9.07 -20.23
CA PHE A 44 40.75 -9.48 -21.30
C PHE A 44 40.76 -10.97 -21.60
N ASN A 45 39.88 -11.77 -20.96
CA ASN A 45 39.79 -13.19 -21.26
C ASN A 45 39.14 -13.43 -22.63
N PRO A 46 39.70 -14.35 -23.44
CA PRO A 46 39.20 -14.62 -24.79
C PRO A 46 37.74 -15.04 -24.75
N TRP A 47 36.95 -14.43 -25.63
CA TRP A 47 35.52 -14.72 -25.73
C TRP A 47 35.30 -16.14 -26.26
N LYS A 48 34.43 -16.91 -25.58
CA LYS A 48 33.98 -18.26 -25.97
C LYS A 48 35.09 -19.22 -26.44
N ARG A 49 36.31 -19.13 -25.87
CA ARG A 49 37.45 -19.97 -26.25
C ARG A 49 37.74 -19.97 -27.76
N GLN A 50 37.38 -18.91 -28.50
CA GLN A 50 37.74 -18.77 -29.91
C GLN A 50 39.23 -18.42 -29.99
N ARG A 51 40.08 -19.45 -29.87
CA ARG A 51 41.51 -19.36 -30.11
C ARG A 51 41.81 -20.20 -31.33
N ILE A 52 42.29 -19.55 -32.38
CA ILE A 52 42.94 -20.28 -33.47
C ILE A 52 44.32 -20.68 -32.94
N LYS A 53 44.65 -21.97 -33.06
CA LYS A 53 45.97 -22.50 -32.75
C LYS A 53 46.80 -22.47 -34.03
N MET A 54 48.07 -22.09 -33.92
CA MET A 54 49.00 -22.17 -35.03
C MET A 54 49.21 -23.64 -35.43
N GLY A 55 49.25 -23.93 -36.73
CA GLY A 55 49.60 -25.25 -37.25
C GLY A 55 51.03 -25.68 -36.91
N VAL A 56 51.37 -26.94 -37.19
CA VAL A 56 52.73 -27.48 -37.00
C VAL A 56 53.62 -26.96 -38.14
N GLY A 57 54.49 -25.98 -37.86
CA GLY A 57 55.39 -25.36 -38.85
C GLY A 57 55.57 -23.85 -38.58
N PHE A 58 56.70 -23.27 -39.01
CA PHE A 58 56.95 -21.83 -38.83
C PHE A 58 56.62 -21.07 -40.12
N HIS A 59 55.35 -20.67 -40.27
CA HIS A 59 54.88 -19.79 -41.34
C HIS A 59 54.56 -18.42 -40.76
N LEU A 60 55.34 -17.41 -41.13
CA LEU A 60 55.17 -16.03 -40.64
C LEU A 60 53.78 -15.48 -40.97
N ASP A 61 53.28 -15.80 -42.16
CA ASP A 61 51.98 -15.34 -42.67
C ASP A 61 50.83 -15.85 -41.78
N GLU A 62 50.89 -17.13 -41.39
CA GLU A 62 49.93 -17.78 -40.51
C GLU A 62 50.03 -17.24 -39.08
N PHE A 63 51.24 -16.98 -38.59
CA PHE A 63 51.48 -16.41 -37.27
C PHE A 63 50.77 -15.06 -37.10
N PHE A 64 50.94 -14.13 -38.03
CA PHE A 64 50.30 -12.82 -37.94
C PHE A 64 48.77 -12.91 -38.03
N GLY A 65 48.25 -13.80 -38.86
CA GLY A 65 46.80 -14.05 -38.97
C GLY A 65 46.19 -14.55 -37.66
N VAL A 66 46.84 -15.53 -37.01
CA VAL A 66 46.39 -16.09 -35.73
C VAL A 66 46.47 -15.06 -34.60
N VAL A 67 47.54 -14.27 -34.54
CA VAL A 67 47.70 -13.22 -33.53
C VAL A 67 46.63 -12.13 -33.70
N ALA A 68 46.45 -11.63 -34.93
CA ALA A 68 45.45 -10.60 -35.22
C ALA A 68 44.03 -11.07 -34.85
N PHE A 69 43.66 -12.29 -35.26
CA PHE A 69 42.35 -12.87 -34.93
C PHE A 69 42.12 -12.97 -33.41
N ASN A 70 43.12 -13.46 -32.68
CA ASN A 70 43.03 -13.60 -31.23
C ASN A 70 42.92 -12.24 -30.51
N ILE A 71 43.59 -11.20 -31.01
CA ILE A 71 43.49 -9.84 -30.48
C ILE A 71 42.10 -9.26 -30.74
N ILE A 72 41.62 -9.34 -31.97
CA ILE A 72 40.28 -8.83 -32.36
C ILE A 72 39.19 -9.51 -31.54
N SER A 73 39.27 -10.84 -31.37
CA SER A 73 38.33 -11.60 -30.54
C SER A 73 38.33 -11.15 -29.06
N ARG A 74 39.49 -10.85 -28.48
CA ARG A 74 39.59 -10.32 -27.11
C ARG A 74 38.99 -8.92 -27.00
N ILE A 75 39.25 -8.04 -27.97
CA ILE A 75 38.71 -6.67 -28.00
C ILE A 75 37.18 -6.72 -28.08
N LEU A 76 36.62 -7.53 -28.98
CA LEU A 76 35.17 -7.67 -29.10
C LEU A 76 34.54 -8.18 -27.79
N GLY A 77 35.15 -9.19 -27.18
CA GLY A 77 34.72 -9.69 -25.87
C GLY A 77 34.82 -8.64 -24.76
N ALA A 78 35.85 -7.80 -24.78
CA ALA A 78 36.03 -6.71 -23.82
C ALA A 78 34.94 -5.63 -24.00
N ILE A 79 34.59 -5.26 -25.24
CA ILE A 79 33.54 -4.28 -25.53
C ILE A 79 32.18 -4.76 -24.98
N ILE A 80 31.80 -6.01 -25.22
CA ILE A 80 30.53 -6.57 -24.71
C ILE A 80 30.51 -6.59 -23.18
N LYS A 81 31.62 -6.98 -22.54
CA LYS A 81 31.70 -6.97 -21.07
C LYS A 81 31.64 -5.54 -20.52
N LEU A 82 32.27 -4.59 -21.19
CA LEU A 82 32.27 -3.18 -20.81
C LEU A 82 30.86 -2.58 -20.91
N THR A 83 30.08 -2.90 -21.94
CA THR A 83 28.69 -2.41 -22.03
C THR A 83 27.85 -2.93 -20.87
N VAL A 84 27.96 -4.23 -20.52
CA VAL A 84 27.25 -4.81 -19.36
C VAL A 84 27.66 -4.13 -18.06
N ILE A 85 28.96 -3.88 -17.85
CA ILE A 85 29.47 -3.15 -16.68
C ILE A 85 28.89 -1.74 -16.63
N CYS A 86 28.93 -0.99 -17.74
CA CYS A 86 28.40 0.37 -17.82
C CYS A 86 26.90 0.40 -17.50
N TYR A 87 26.10 -0.49 -18.10
CA TYR A 87 24.67 -0.61 -17.79
C TYR A 87 24.43 -0.94 -16.31
N GLY A 88 25.19 -1.87 -15.74
CA GLY A 88 25.08 -2.22 -14.32
C GLY A 88 25.38 -1.05 -13.39
N LEU A 89 26.40 -0.24 -13.69
CA LEU A 89 26.76 0.95 -12.93
C LEU A 89 25.71 2.06 -13.07
N ILE A 90 25.21 2.32 -14.28
CA ILE A 90 24.14 3.29 -14.49
C ILE A 90 22.89 2.88 -13.70
N PHE A 91 22.51 1.60 -13.79
CA PHE A 91 21.35 1.08 -13.08
C PHE A 91 21.51 1.16 -11.55
N MET A 92 22.73 0.93 -11.04
CA MET A 92 23.06 1.14 -9.62
C MET A 92 22.82 2.59 -9.17
N VAL A 93 23.27 3.57 -9.95
CA VAL A 93 23.07 5.01 -9.65
C VAL A 93 21.58 5.36 -9.71
N VAL A 94 20.86 4.91 -10.74
CA VAL A 94 19.43 5.15 -10.89
C VAL A 94 18.65 4.60 -9.69
N LEU A 95 18.91 3.35 -9.27
CA LEU A 95 18.26 2.79 -8.09
C LEU A 95 18.62 3.54 -6.82
N ALA A 96 19.86 3.99 -6.66
CA ALA A 96 20.26 4.79 -5.49
C ALA A 96 19.44 6.08 -5.39
N ILE A 97 19.23 6.78 -6.51
CA ILE A 97 18.44 8.02 -6.59
C ILE A 97 16.94 7.73 -6.33
N VAL A 98 16.38 6.73 -6.99
CA VAL A 98 14.95 6.37 -6.82
C VAL A 98 14.64 6.02 -5.37
N TRP A 99 15.52 5.25 -4.72
CA TRP A 99 15.33 4.87 -3.32
C TRP A 99 15.65 5.97 -2.31
N ALA A 100 16.35 7.04 -2.70
CA ALA A 100 16.51 8.22 -1.86
C ALA A 100 15.17 8.95 -1.63
N ILE A 101 14.21 8.85 -2.56
CA ILE A 101 12.91 9.52 -2.42
C ILE A 101 12.14 9.02 -1.18
N PRO A 102 11.92 7.70 -0.97
CA PRO A 102 11.32 7.17 0.27
C PRO A 102 12.04 7.60 1.56
N VAL A 103 13.37 7.67 1.52
CA VAL A 103 14.20 8.06 2.66
C VAL A 103 13.90 9.51 3.06
N ILE A 104 13.80 10.40 2.08
CA ILE A 104 13.47 11.81 2.28
C ILE A 104 12.00 11.99 2.65
N SER A 105 11.08 11.22 2.07
CA SER A 105 9.64 11.38 2.30
C SER A 105 9.16 10.79 3.63
N TRP A 106 9.84 9.79 4.18
CA TRP A 106 9.50 9.16 5.46
C TRP A 106 9.31 10.13 6.65
N PRO A 107 10.23 11.10 6.90
CA PRO A 107 10.03 12.08 7.97
C PRO A 107 8.88 13.07 7.69
N LEU A 108 8.44 13.25 6.45
CA LEU A 108 7.33 14.13 6.11
C LEU A 108 5.96 13.49 6.37
N ILE A 109 5.87 12.17 6.47
CA ILE A 109 4.61 11.44 6.73
C ILE A 109 3.84 12.00 7.94
N PRO A 110 4.44 12.14 9.15
CA PRO A 110 3.72 12.68 10.30
C PRO A 110 3.24 14.12 10.06
N ILE A 111 4.04 14.96 9.37
CA ILE A 111 3.70 16.36 9.08
C ILE A 111 2.48 16.44 8.14
N ILE A 112 2.44 15.61 7.10
CA ILE A 112 1.35 15.59 6.12
C ILE A 112 0.07 14.98 6.72
N THR A 113 0.21 13.97 7.59
CA THR A 113 -0.93 13.24 8.16
C THR A 113 -1.64 14.02 9.27
N LEU A 114 -0.91 14.85 10.02
CA LEU A 114 -1.44 15.61 11.16
C LEU A 114 -2.63 16.54 10.80
N PRO A 115 -2.57 17.40 9.76
CA PRO A 115 -3.70 18.24 9.38
C PRO A 115 -4.91 17.42 8.90
N PHE A 116 -4.66 16.31 8.19
CA PHE A 116 -5.72 15.41 7.74
C PHE A 116 -6.43 14.74 8.92
N TYR A 117 -5.68 14.33 9.95
CA TYR A 117 -6.24 13.74 11.15
C TYR A 117 -7.08 14.75 11.96
N LEU A 118 -6.55 15.96 12.16
CA LEU A 118 -7.26 17.02 12.89
C LEU A 118 -8.53 17.50 12.17
N GLY A 119 -8.48 17.63 10.85
CA GLY A 119 -9.65 18.01 10.04
C GLY A 119 -10.80 17.00 10.12
N ARG A 120 -10.47 15.72 10.35
CA ARG A 120 -11.46 14.62 10.40
C ARG A 120 -12.16 14.49 11.76
N GLY A 121 -11.50 14.87 12.86
CA GLY A 121 -12.06 14.76 14.22
C GLY A 121 -13.25 15.70 14.47
N SER A 122 -13.25 16.88 13.84
CA SER A 122 -14.28 17.91 14.05
C SER A 122 -15.65 17.54 13.47
N GLN A 123 -15.69 16.72 12.41
CA GLN A 123 -16.94 16.44 11.69
C GLN A 123 -17.79 15.35 12.38
N LYS A 124 -17.15 14.30 12.90
CA LYS A 124 -17.84 13.17 13.54
C LYS A 124 -18.45 13.53 14.92
N GLY A 125 -17.81 14.42 15.66
CA GLY A 125 -18.33 14.90 16.94
C GLY A 125 -19.65 15.67 16.79
N LYS A 126 -19.74 16.51 15.74
CA LYS A 126 -20.94 17.30 15.44
C LYS A 126 -22.14 16.44 15.03
N GLU A 127 -21.90 15.36 14.30
CA GLU A 127 -22.96 14.40 13.94
C GLU A 127 -23.51 13.70 15.18
N ALA A 128 -22.63 13.20 16.06
CA ALA A 128 -23.05 12.55 17.30
C ALA A 128 -23.83 13.53 18.20
N GLU A 129 -23.35 14.77 18.34
CA GLU A 129 -24.01 15.82 19.10
C GLU A 129 -25.37 16.22 18.51
N TYR A 130 -25.50 16.25 17.17
CA TYR A 130 -26.77 16.45 16.47
C TYR A 130 -27.78 15.34 16.79
N TYR A 131 -27.38 14.06 16.75
CA TYR A 131 -28.27 12.94 17.09
C TYR A 131 -28.67 12.94 18.56
N LEU A 132 -27.75 13.26 19.47
CA LEU A 132 -28.04 13.39 20.91
C LEU A 132 -29.02 14.53 21.19
N LYS A 133 -28.86 15.68 20.51
CA LYS A 133 -29.75 16.84 20.65
C LYS A 133 -31.16 16.57 20.09
N ILE A 134 -31.28 15.80 19.00
CA ILE A 134 -32.59 15.40 18.42
C ILE A 134 -33.30 14.34 19.27
N ALA A 135 -32.53 13.43 19.87
CA ALA A 135 -33.07 12.42 20.75
C ALA A 135 -33.62 13.03 22.05
N SER A 136 -33.13 14.20 22.47
CA SER A 136 -33.61 14.93 23.66
C SER A 136 -33.63 14.08 24.94
N GLY A 137 -32.73 13.09 25.04
CA GLY A 137 -32.66 12.15 26.16
C GLY A 137 -33.53 10.90 26.03
N ASP A 138 -34.35 10.75 24.97
CA ASP A 138 -35.11 9.53 24.71
C ASP A 138 -34.23 8.48 24.01
N ILE A 139 -33.93 7.41 24.75
CA ILE A 139 -33.08 6.29 24.32
C ILE A 139 -33.68 5.59 23.09
N ASN A 140 -35.00 5.42 23.03
CA ASN A 140 -35.64 4.67 21.94
C ASN A 140 -35.50 5.43 20.62
N LYS A 141 -35.71 6.75 20.67
CA LYS A 141 -35.55 7.65 19.52
C LYS A 141 -34.10 7.71 19.04
N LEU A 142 -33.14 7.74 19.97
CA LEU A 142 -31.71 7.68 19.66
C LEU A 142 -31.35 6.37 18.93
N VAL A 143 -31.81 5.24 19.46
CA VAL A 143 -31.54 3.91 18.90
C VAL A 143 -32.16 3.78 17.49
N TYR A 144 -33.34 4.34 17.26
CA TYR A 144 -33.95 4.40 15.93
C TYR A 144 -33.16 5.27 14.93
N LEU A 145 -32.66 6.43 15.37
CA LEU A 145 -31.80 7.27 14.52
C LEU A 145 -30.46 6.62 14.22
N LEU A 146 -29.89 5.90 15.19
CA LEU A 146 -28.66 5.13 15.01
C LEU A 146 -28.85 3.97 14.04
N SER A 147 -29.94 3.20 14.16
CA SER A 147 -30.22 2.04 13.32
C SER A 147 -30.47 2.40 11.85
N LYS A 148 -30.94 3.63 11.59
CA LYS A 148 -31.06 4.22 10.25
C LYS A 148 -29.71 4.59 9.62
N ASN A 149 -28.69 4.89 10.41
CA ASN A 149 -27.38 5.28 9.91
C ASN A 149 -26.53 4.02 9.57
N PRO A 150 -25.80 3.99 8.43
CA PRO A 150 -24.90 2.87 8.11
C PRO A 150 -23.92 2.53 9.25
N MET A 151 -23.47 3.53 10.01
CA MET A 151 -22.58 3.33 11.16
C MET A 151 -23.28 2.56 12.30
N GLY A 152 -24.52 2.91 12.62
CA GLY A 152 -25.27 2.22 13.67
C GLY A 152 -25.72 0.83 13.24
N LYS A 153 -26.00 0.63 11.95
CA LYS A 153 -26.22 -0.71 11.36
C LYS A 153 -24.98 -1.59 11.51
N PHE A 154 -23.79 -1.05 11.23
CA PHE A 154 -22.52 -1.74 11.41
C PHE A 154 -22.29 -2.16 12.88
N ILE A 155 -22.52 -1.24 13.82
CA ILE A 155 -22.40 -1.52 15.26
C ILE A 155 -23.42 -2.57 15.71
N ALA A 156 -24.68 -2.45 15.30
CA ALA A 156 -25.75 -3.39 15.66
C ALA A 156 -25.41 -4.83 15.22
N ILE A 157 -24.89 -4.99 13.99
CA ILE A 157 -24.46 -6.30 13.47
C ILE A 157 -23.30 -6.88 14.30
N HIS A 158 -22.30 -6.07 14.66
CA HIS A 158 -21.15 -6.53 15.46
C HIS A 158 -21.49 -6.80 16.92
N LEU A 159 -22.61 -6.27 17.42
CA LEU A 159 -23.16 -6.56 18.74
C LEU A 159 -24.17 -7.72 18.72
N GLY A 160 -24.45 -8.32 17.56
CA GLY A 160 -25.44 -9.41 17.43
C GLY A 160 -26.89 -8.96 17.59
N LEU A 161 -27.18 -7.66 17.43
CA LEU A 161 -28.53 -7.11 17.52
C LEU A 161 -29.23 -7.21 16.16
N GLU A 162 -30.33 -7.97 16.10
CA GLU A 162 -31.14 -8.01 14.88
C GLU A 162 -31.90 -6.69 14.67
N ILE A 163 -31.57 -6.00 13.57
CA ILE A 163 -32.07 -4.65 13.26
C ILE A 163 -33.60 -4.60 13.09
N ASN A 164 -34.22 -5.73 12.73
CA ASN A 164 -35.68 -5.86 12.60
C ASN A 164 -36.42 -5.75 13.95
N VAL A 165 -35.75 -6.06 15.08
CA VAL A 165 -36.33 -6.00 16.43
C VAL A 165 -36.31 -4.57 16.99
N ILE A 166 -35.43 -3.71 16.47
CA ILE A 166 -35.24 -2.32 16.92
C ILE A 166 -36.32 -1.37 16.35
N ALA A 167 -37.17 -1.84 15.45
CA ALA A 167 -38.39 -1.14 15.07
C ALA A 167 -39.34 -1.06 16.28
N ILE A 168 -39.24 0.05 17.00
CA ILE A 168 -39.84 0.33 18.30
C ILE A 168 -41.30 -0.17 18.38
N PRO A 169 -41.63 -1.12 19.29
CA PRO A 169 -43.00 -1.58 19.52
C PRO A 169 -43.99 -0.50 20.01
N SER A 170 -43.51 0.65 20.49
CA SER A 170 -44.38 1.76 20.92
C SER A 170 -45.07 2.47 19.76
N LEU A 171 -44.45 2.54 18.57
CA LEU A 171 -45.07 3.13 17.37
C LEU A 171 -46.07 2.16 16.70
N SER A 172 -45.89 0.84 16.87
CA SER A 172 -46.87 -0.15 16.41
C SER A 172 -48.10 -0.20 17.33
N ARG A 173 -47.93 -0.02 18.64
CA ARG A 173 -49.05 0.11 19.59
C ARG A 173 -49.89 1.36 19.33
N GLU A 174 -49.27 2.51 19.04
CA GLU A 174 -49.98 3.76 18.76
C GLU A 174 -50.78 3.67 17.43
N LYS A 175 -50.22 3.03 16.39
CA LYS A 175 -50.95 2.73 15.15
C LYS A 175 -52.09 1.72 15.35
N GLN A 176 -51.89 0.69 16.19
CA GLN A 176 -52.94 -0.29 16.49
C GLN A 176 -54.07 0.29 17.34
N SER A 177 -53.79 1.20 18.27
CA SER A 177 -54.82 1.91 19.02
C SER A 177 -55.64 2.85 18.14
N LEU A 178 -55.01 3.53 17.18
CA LEU A 178 -55.73 4.41 16.24
C LEU A 178 -56.61 3.62 15.27
N GLN A 179 -56.14 2.48 14.77
CA GLN A 179 -56.95 1.60 13.90
C GLN A 179 -58.12 0.92 14.64
N SER A 180 -57.95 0.54 15.90
CA SER A 180 -59.04 -0.03 16.70
C SER A 180 -60.11 0.99 17.08
N ILE A 181 -59.73 2.26 17.29
CA ILE A 181 -60.68 3.37 17.49
C ILE A 181 -61.46 3.67 16.19
N GLU A 182 -60.79 3.65 15.03
CA GLU A 182 -61.42 3.88 13.73
C GLU A 182 -62.43 2.76 13.37
N ILE A 183 -62.07 1.50 13.63
CA ILE A 183 -62.96 0.34 13.43
C ILE A 183 -64.16 0.39 14.39
N ALA A 184 -63.95 0.73 15.66
CA ALA A 184 -65.04 0.89 16.63
C ALA A 184 -66.01 2.03 16.25
N SER A 185 -65.49 3.13 15.66
CA SER A 185 -66.31 4.24 15.18
C SER A 185 -67.12 3.93 13.92
N SER A 186 -66.62 3.03 13.05
CA SER A 186 -67.31 2.58 11.84
C SER A 186 -68.44 1.58 12.11
N SER A 187 -68.36 0.83 13.23
CA SER A 187 -69.36 -0.17 13.61
C SER A 187 -70.58 0.38 14.35
N SER A 188 -70.56 1.66 14.76
CA SER A 188 -71.65 2.30 15.50
C SER A 188 -72.67 3.06 14.62
N THR A 189 -72.52 3.03 13.29
CA THR A 189 -73.53 3.61 12.40
C THR A 189 -74.70 2.63 12.25
N PRO A 190 -75.94 2.98 12.62
CA PRO A 190 -77.06 2.06 12.51
C PRO A 190 -77.32 1.74 11.04
N ARG A 191 -77.35 0.44 10.74
CA ARG A 191 -77.83 -0.13 9.48
C ARG A 191 -79.28 0.31 9.30
N ASN A 192 -79.50 1.29 8.43
CA ASN A 192 -80.82 1.75 8.04
C ASN A 192 -81.37 0.73 7.02
N ASP A 193 -82.07 -0.28 7.53
CA ASP A 193 -82.81 -1.24 6.72
C ASP A 193 -84.07 -0.53 6.16
N ASN A 194 -84.06 -0.30 4.84
CA ASN A 194 -85.24 -0.02 4.01
C ASN A 194 -85.28 -1.05 2.89
#